data_AF-A0A3Q8S6L2-F1
#
_entry.id   AF-A0A3Q8S6L2-F1
#
_cell.length_a   1.000
_cell.length_b   1.000
_cell.length_c   1.000
_cell.angle_alpha   90.00
_cell.angle_beta   90.00
_cell.angle_gamma   90.00
#
_symmetry.space_group_name_H-M   'P 1'
#
loop_
_entity.id
_entity.type
_entity.pdbx_description
1 polymer ?
#
loop_
_entity_poly.entity_id
_entity_poly.type
_entity_poly.pdbx_seq_one_letter_code
_entity_poly.pdbx_strand_id
1 'polypeptide(L)'
;MRSILKALYCGDVRPVETIVPTDPEYRALNRRISEVIKTWEMKLSATEFSQLEELLDLRSRSSSIYAEVSFIHGFQLGALMMTEVYAARNEY
;
A
#
# COMPACT_ATOMS: atom_id res chain seq x y z
N MET A 1 26.96 -3.59 -9.18
CA MET A 1 25.50 -3.71 -8.91
C MET A 1 25.08 -5.15 -9.09
N ARG A 2 24.35 -5.74 -8.13
CA ARG A 2 23.73 -7.07 -8.32
C ARG A 2 22.58 -6.91 -9.33
N SER A 3 22.42 -7.84 -10.27
CA SER A 3 21.29 -7.83 -11.21
C SER A 3 19.97 -7.88 -10.44
N ILE A 4 19.00 -7.04 -10.80
CA ILE A 4 17.66 -7.05 -10.20
C ILE A 4 16.96 -8.41 -10.37
N LEU A 5 17.23 -9.12 -11.47
CA LEU A 5 16.69 -10.47 -11.71
C LEU A 5 17.27 -11.49 -10.74
N LYS A 6 18.56 -11.38 -10.42
CA LYS A 6 19.21 -12.24 -9.42
C LYS A 6 18.71 -11.91 -8.01
N ALA A 7 18.53 -10.63 -7.71
CA ALA A 7 17.93 -10.18 -6.45
C ALA A 7 16.49 -10.70 -6.31
N LEU A 8 15.69 -10.65 -7.37
CA LEU A 8 14.34 -11.24 -7.39
C LEU A 8 14.37 -12.75 -7.18
N TYR A 9 15.21 -13.49 -7.93
CA TYR A 9 15.33 -14.95 -7.81
C TYR A 9 15.75 -15.40 -6.40
N CYS A 10 16.66 -14.68 -5.77
CA CYS A 10 17.10 -14.96 -4.40
C CYS A 10 16.11 -14.49 -3.32
N GLY A 11 15.02 -13.81 -3.69
CA GLY A 11 14.07 -13.22 -2.75
C GLY A 11 14.62 -12.00 -2.01
N ASP A 12 15.58 -11.27 -2.56
CA ASP A 12 16.08 -10.01 -1.98
C ASP A 12 15.12 -8.82 -2.27
N VAL A 13 14.22 -8.96 -3.26
CA VAL A 13 13.24 -7.93 -3.63
C VAL A 13 11.89 -8.25 -2.99
N ARG A 14 11.58 -7.60 -1.86
CA ARG A 14 10.32 -7.73 -1.13
C ARG A 14 9.76 -6.37 -0.70
N PRO A 15 9.10 -5.65 -1.63
CA PRO A 15 8.62 -4.29 -1.35
C PRO A 15 7.64 -4.25 -0.18
N VAL A 16 6.70 -5.20 -0.10
CA VAL A 16 5.67 -5.23 0.96
C VAL A 16 6.28 -5.38 2.36
N GLU A 17 7.38 -6.13 2.49
CA GLU A 17 8.05 -6.33 3.79
C GLU A 17 8.94 -5.15 4.19
N THR A 18 9.29 -4.29 3.25
CA THR A 18 10.27 -3.21 3.45
C THR A 18 9.64 -1.82 3.46
N ILE A 19 8.43 -1.66 2.91
CA ILE A 19 7.68 -0.40 2.95
C ILE A 19 7.18 -0.18 4.37
N VAL A 20 7.91 0.66 5.10
CA VAL A 20 7.46 1.22 6.37
C VAL A 20 7.12 2.69 6.15
N PRO A 21 5.84 3.09 6.22
CA PRO A 21 5.48 4.50 6.12
C PRO A 21 6.17 5.32 7.22
N THR A 22 7.11 6.17 6.80
CA THR A 22 7.86 7.08 7.69
C THR A 22 7.24 8.47 7.76
N ASP A 23 6.27 8.74 6.90
CA ASP A 23 5.55 10.00 6.84
C ASP A 23 4.91 10.35 8.22
N PRO A 24 5.25 11.51 8.81
CA PRO A 24 4.75 11.90 10.13
C PRO A 24 3.23 12.07 10.17
N GLU A 25 2.62 12.56 9.08
CA GLU A 25 1.18 12.77 8.97
C GLU A 25 0.46 11.43 8.96
N TYR A 26 0.93 10.46 8.17
CA TYR A 26 0.42 9.08 8.17
C TYR A 26 0.47 8.47 9.57
N ARG A 27 1.59 8.65 10.29
CA ARG A 27 1.74 8.11 11.66
C ARG A 27 0.83 8.81 12.67
N ALA A 28 0.60 10.11 12.52
CA ALA A 28 -0.33 10.86 13.38
C ALA A 28 -1.78 10.44 13.09
N LEU A 29 -2.15 10.31 11.82
CA LEU A 29 -3.46 9.86 11.37
C LEU A 29 -3.80 8.47 11.93
N ASN A 30 -2.89 7.49 11.79
CA ASN A 30 -3.13 6.14 12.29
C ASN A 30 -3.23 6.07 13.82
N ARG A 31 -2.43 6.87 14.55
CA ARG A 31 -2.60 7.01 16.00
C ARG A 31 -3.99 7.52 16.34
N ARG A 32 -4.46 8.54 15.63
CA ARG A 32 -5.80 9.10 15.85
C ARG A 32 -6.91 8.08 15.54
N ILE A 33 -6.76 7.30 14.48
CA ILE A 33 -7.69 6.20 14.15
C ILE A 33 -7.77 5.22 15.33
N SER A 34 -6.62 4.77 15.87
CA SER A 34 -6.60 3.86 17.02
C SER A 34 -7.26 4.44 18.27
N GLU A 35 -7.08 5.74 18.56
CA GLU A 35 -7.75 6.42 19.68
C GLU A 35 -9.28 6.45 19.52
N VAL A 36 -9.76 6.71 18.30
CA VAL A 36 -11.20 6.71 17.99
C VAL A 36 -11.80 5.31 18.15
N ILE A 37 -11.11 4.28 17.64
CA ILE A 37 -11.55 2.88 17.78
C ILE A 37 -11.66 2.50 19.25
N LYS A 38 -10.65 2.79 20.08
CA LYS A 38 -10.70 2.55 21.53
C LYS A 38 -11.85 3.28 22.22
N THR A 39 -12.15 4.50 21.78
CA THR A 39 -13.28 5.27 22.31
C THR A 39 -14.61 4.59 21.98
N TRP A 40 -14.74 3.97 20.80
CA TRP A 40 -15.93 3.21 20.41
C TRP A 40 -16.01 1.86 21.13
N GLU A 41 -14.89 1.18 21.35
CA GLU A 41 -14.81 -0.05 22.16
C GLU A 41 -15.39 0.15 23.56
N MET A 42 -15.14 1.29 24.20
CA MET A 42 -15.67 1.61 25.53
C MET A 42 -17.17 1.99 25.54
N LYS A 43 -17.74 2.39 24.40
CA LYS A 43 -19.11 2.94 24.31
C LYS A 43 -20.12 1.96 23.74
N LEU A 44 -19.68 1.08 22.87
CA LEU A 44 -20.54 0.14 22.15
C LEU A 44 -20.69 -1.17 22.95
N SER A 45 -21.81 -1.85 22.75
CA SER A 45 -21.93 -3.25 23.16
C SER A 45 -20.98 -4.13 22.34
N ALA A 46 -20.70 -5.34 22.83
CA ALA A 46 -19.83 -6.29 22.10
C ALA A 46 -20.33 -6.59 20.67
N THR A 47 -21.65 -6.68 20.48
CA THR A 47 -22.26 -6.91 19.16
C THR A 47 -22.06 -5.71 18.23
N GLU A 48 -22.33 -4.50 18.71
CA GLU A 48 -22.14 -3.27 17.91
C GLU A 48 -20.67 -3.04 17.59
N PHE A 49 -19.77 -3.31 18.53
CA PHE A 49 -18.33 -3.21 18.29
C PHE A 49 -17.84 -4.23 17.26
N SER A 50 -18.34 -5.47 17.31
CA SER A 50 -18.01 -6.49 16.30
C SER A 50 -18.48 -6.08 14.89
N GLN A 51 -19.65 -5.45 14.75
CA GLN A 51 -20.12 -4.91 13.48
C GLN A 51 -19.24 -3.75 12.96
N LEU A 52 -18.75 -2.92 13.87
CA LEU A 52 -17.78 -1.88 13.55
C LEU A 52 -16.44 -2.48 13.09
N GLU A 53 -15.93 -3.51 13.74
CA GLU A 53 -14.71 -4.22 13.31
C GLU A 53 -14.89 -4.79 11.90
N GLU A 54 -16.03 -5.44 11.62
CA GLU A 54 -16.35 -5.93 10.28
C GLU A 54 -16.34 -4.80 9.23
N LEU A 55 -16.92 -3.64 9.55
CA LEU A 55 -16.89 -2.48 8.66
C LEU A 55 -15.47 -1.99 8.39
N LEU A 56 -14.63 -1.92 9.44
CA LEU A 56 -13.23 -1.51 9.32
C LEU A 56 -12.42 -2.48 8.45
N ASP A 57 -12.66 -3.78 8.60
CA ASP A 57 -12.04 -4.83 7.77
C ASP A 57 -12.47 -4.72 6.30
N LEU A 58 -13.77 -4.55 6.05
CA LEU A 58 -14.30 -4.33 4.69
C LEU A 58 -13.68 -3.08 4.06
N ARG A 59 -13.53 -1.99 4.82
CA ARG A 59 -12.89 -0.76 4.34
C ARG A 59 -11.41 -0.98 4.04
N SER A 60 -10.69 -1.65 4.93
CA SER A 60 -9.27 -2.01 4.76
C SER A 60 -9.05 -2.83 3.50
N ARG A 61 -9.86 -3.88 3.28
CA ARG A 61 -9.82 -4.72 2.08
C ARG A 61 -10.11 -3.92 0.80
N SER A 62 -11.14 -3.07 0.81
CA SER A 62 -11.46 -2.20 -0.33
C SER A 62 -10.29 -1.27 -0.69
N SER A 63 -9.67 -0.64 0.32
CA SER A 63 -8.50 0.21 0.12
C SER A 63 -7.28 -0.58 -0.38
N SER A 64 -7.06 -1.80 0.11
CA SER A 64 -5.98 -2.67 -0.36
C SER A 64 -6.14 -3.06 -1.84
N ILE A 65 -7.34 -3.46 -2.26
CA ILE A 65 -7.63 -3.78 -3.67
C ILE A 65 -7.40 -2.56 -4.55
N TYR A 66 -7.87 -1.39 -4.14
CA TYR A 66 -7.64 -0.16 -4.89
C TYR A 66 -6.15 0.20 -5.00
N ALA A 67 -5.39 0.04 -3.91
CA ALA A 67 -3.95 0.29 -3.91
C ALA A 67 -3.20 -0.67 -4.83
N GLU A 68 -3.55 -1.96 -4.84
CA GLU A 68 -2.98 -2.97 -5.73
C GLU A 68 -3.23 -2.63 -7.20
N VAL A 69 -4.48 -2.34 -7.58
CA VAL A 69 -4.84 -1.95 -8.95
C VAL A 69 -4.10 -0.68 -9.37
N SER A 70 -4.04 0.32 -8.49
CA SER A 70 -3.32 1.57 -8.74
C SER A 70 -1.82 1.34 -8.94
N PHE A 71 -1.23 0.47 -8.13
CA PHE A 71 0.19 0.10 -8.25
C PHE A 71 0.49 -0.58 -9.58
N ILE A 72 -0.31 -1.58 -9.97
CA ILE A 72 -0.14 -2.30 -11.25
C ILE A 72 -0.26 -1.33 -12.42
N HIS A 73 -1.32 -0.52 -12.44
CA HIS A 73 -1.56 0.42 -13.53
C HIS A 73 -0.45 1.47 -13.63
N GLY A 74 -0.06 2.07 -12.50
CA GLY A 74 1.02 3.06 -12.44
C GLY A 74 2.37 2.48 -12.88
N PHE A 75 2.69 1.26 -12.47
CA PHE A 75 3.93 0.59 -12.86
C PHE A 75 3.97 0.28 -14.37
N GLN A 76 2.86 -0.23 -14.93
CA GLN A 76 2.73 -0.48 -16.36
C GLN A 76 2.89 0.81 -17.17
N LEU A 77 2.22 1.89 -16.75
CA LEU A 77 2.35 3.19 -17.39
C LEU A 77 3.80 3.71 -17.34
N GLY A 78 4.44 3.63 -16.17
CA GLY A 78 5.85 4.02 -16.02
C GLY A 78 6.78 3.21 -16.94
N ALA A 79 6.57 1.91 -17.06
CA ALA A 79 7.35 1.06 -17.97
C ALA A 79 7.16 1.49 -19.45
N LEU A 80 5.94 1.77 -19.87
CA LEU A 80 5.64 2.28 -21.22
C LEU A 80 6.34 3.61 -21.48
N MET A 81 6.27 4.56 -20.54
CA MET A 81 6.97 5.84 -20.64
C MET A 81 8.48 5.65 -20.81
N MET A 82 9.07 4.73 -20.04
CA MET A 82 10.51 4.43 -20.18
C MET A 82 10.83 3.86 -21.57
N THR A 83 10.01 2.96 -22.11
CA THR A 83 10.24 2.42 -23.46
C THR A 83 10.19 3.49 -24.55
N GLU A 84 9.25 4.44 -24.44
CA GLU A 84 9.15 5.59 -25.36
C GLU A 84 10.42 6.46 -25.29
N VAL A 85 10.86 6.83 -24.10
CA VAL A 85 12.07 7.63 -23.88
C VAL A 85 13.31 6.95 -24.46
N TYR A 86 13.47 5.64 -24.25
CA TYR A 86 14.62 4.90 -24.79
C TYR A 86 14.55 4.71 -26.31
N ALA A 87 13.37 4.50 -26.88
CA ALA A 87 13.19 4.41 -28.32
C ALA A 87 13.59 5.72 -29.01
N ALA A 88 13.10 6.86 -28.52
CA ALA A 88 13.43 8.19 -29.03
C ALA A 88 14.94 8.49 -28.95
N ARG A 89 15.65 7.97 -27.93
CA ARG A 89 17.10 8.16 -27.78
C ARG A 89 17.92 7.39 -28.82
N ASN A 90 17.39 6.32 -29.41
CA ASN A 90 18.09 5.53 -30.43
C ASN A 90 17.87 6.07 -31.86
N GLU A 91 17.08 7.14 -32.01
CA GLU A 91 16.82 7.81 -33.29
C GLU A 91 17.71 9.06 -33.53
N TYR A 92 18.57 9.41 -32.56
CA TYR A 92 19.57 10.48 -32.62
C TYR A 92 20.98 9.95 -32.31
#